data_AF-A0A6C0Y0T8-F1
#
_entry.id   AF-A0A6C0Y0T8-F1
#
_cell.length_a   1.000
_cell.length_b   1.000
_cell.length_c   1.000
_cell.angle_alpha   90.00
_cell.angle_beta   90.00
_cell.angle_gamma   90.00
#
_symmetry.space_group_name_H-M   'P 1'
#
loop_
_entity.id
_entity.type
_entity.pdbx_description
1 polymer ?
#
loop_
_entity_poly.entity_id
_entity_poly.type
_entity_poly.pdbx_seq_one_letter_code
_entity_poly.pdbx_strand_id
1 'polypeptide(L)'
;MSENQKEPQYKLRWSEELRDKVVESAKSHSRSINAEICKRLEESFEQDQNSFDQGYEAALNHAALAIAKVLSKKNVEWPEIQKTALFMLEEAKNIKKAP
;
A
#
# COMPACT_ATOMS: atom_id res chain seq x y z
N MET A 1 19.75 -9.76 -37.43
CA MET A 1 20.07 -10.39 -36.14
C MET A 1 19.52 -9.49 -35.05
N SER A 2 18.49 -9.96 -34.35
CA SER A 2 17.67 -9.18 -33.42
C SER A 2 18.44 -8.72 -32.17
N GLU A 3 18.29 -7.45 -31.84
CA GLU A 3 19.03 -6.63 -30.88
C GLU A 3 18.67 -6.92 -29.40
N ASN A 4 18.47 -8.18 -29.05
CA ASN A 4 17.94 -8.60 -27.73
C ASN A 4 19.03 -8.95 -26.68
N GLN A 5 20.31 -8.64 -26.94
CA GLN A 5 21.42 -9.00 -26.05
C GLN A 5 22.14 -7.79 -25.44
N LYS A 6 21.41 -6.72 -25.11
CA LYS A 6 21.99 -5.52 -24.46
C LYS A 6 21.92 -5.54 -22.93
N GLU A 7 21.21 -6.48 -22.32
CA GLU A 7 21.07 -6.53 -20.86
C GLU A 7 22.25 -7.26 -20.19
N PRO A 8 22.89 -6.64 -19.18
CA PRO A 8 24.00 -7.27 -18.47
C PRO A 8 23.52 -8.52 -17.73
N GLN A 9 24.05 -9.69 -18.11
CA GLN A 9 23.77 -10.94 -17.41
C GLN A 9 24.62 -11.04 -16.14
N TYR A 10 23.97 -10.98 -14.98
CA TYR A 10 24.62 -11.18 -13.69
C TYR A 10 24.53 -12.64 -13.24
N LYS A 11 25.68 -13.23 -12.91
CA LYS A 11 25.75 -14.53 -12.24
C LYS A 11 25.54 -14.33 -10.73
N LEU A 12 24.31 -14.56 -10.26
CA LEU A 12 23.98 -14.47 -8.84
C LEU A 12 24.66 -15.58 -8.01
N ARG A 13 25.17 -15.21 -6.84
CA ARG A 13 25.63 -16.15 -5.80
C ARG A 13 24.61 -16.15 -4.66
N TRP A 14 23.98 -17.29 -4.44
CA TRP A 14 22.92 -17.51 -3.46
C TRP A 14 22.90 -18.98 -3.03
N SER A 15 22.24 -19.28 -1.91
CA SER A 15 22.06 -20.66 -1.44
C SER A 15 21.16 -21.47 -2.37
N GLU A 16 21.31 -22.79 -2.35
CA GLU A 16 20.45 -23.70 -3.13
C GLU A 16 18.99 -23.58 -2.71
N GLU A 17 18.72 -23.50 -1.40
CA GLU A 17 17.37 -23.32 -0.87
C GLU A 17 16.70 -22.05 -1.41
N LEU A 18 17.43 -20.93 -1.49
CA LEU A 18 16.89 -19.68 -2.03
C LEU A 18 16.60 -19.80 -3.53
N ARG A 19 17.49 -20.46 -4.27
CA ARG A 19 17.29 -20.74 -5.70
C ARG A 19 16.02 -21.55 -5.91
N ASP A 20 15.82 -22.62 -5.14
CA ASP A 20 14.67 -23.51 -5.28
C ASP A 20 13.35 -22.77 -5.02
N LYS A 21 13.31 -21.92 -3.98
CA LYS A 21 12.15 -21.05 -3.70
C LYS A 21 11.83 -20.10 -4.86
N VAL A 22 12.86 -19.52 -5.48
CA VAL A 22 12.67 -18.63 -6.64
C VAL A 22 12.19 -19.42 -7.86
N VAL A 23 12.74 -20.61 -8.10
CA VAL A 23 12.34 -21.50 -9.20
C VAL A 23 10.89 -21.94 -9.06
N GLU A 24 10.48 -22.36 -7.86
CA GLU A 24 9.10 -22.76 -7.57
C GLU A 24 8.12 -21.59 -7.77
N SER A 25 8.48 -20.41 -7.26
CA SER A 25 7.69 -19.20 -7.46
C SER A 25 7.55 -18.82 -8.93
N ALA A 26 8.64 -18.87 -9.70
CA ALA A 26 8.63 -18.57 -11.13
C ALA A 26 7.71 -19.55 -11.90
N LYS A 27 7.73 -20.84 -11.53
CA LYS A 27 6.82 -21.85 -12.11
C LYS A 27 5.36 -21.56 -11.77
N SER A 28 5.07 -21.24 -10.51
CA SER A 28 3.72 -20.86 -10.04
C SER A 28 3.15 -19.69 -10.85
N HIS A 29 3.97 -18.66 -11.10
CA HIS A 29 3.56 -17.45 -11.81
C HIS A 29 3.71 -17.54 -13.34
N SER A 30 4.09 -18.70 -13.88
CA SER A 30 4.35 -18.90 -15.32
C SER A 30 5.34 -17.89 -15.92
N ARG A 31 6.40 -17.56 -15.18
CA ARG A 31 7.43 -16.59 -15.56
C ARG A 31 8.80 -17.23 -15.63
N SER A 32 9.74 -16.60 -16.34
CA SER A 32 11.16 -16.98 -16.27
C SER A 32 11.72 -16.65 -14.89
N ILE A 33 12.79 -17.36 -14.49
CA ILE A 33 13.48 -17.08 -13.22
C ILE A 33 13.95 -15.61 -13.17
N ASN A 34 14.50 -15.09 -14.27
CA ASN A 34 14.94 -13.70 -14.34
C ASN A 34 13.77 -12.72 -14.17
N ALA A 35 12.63 -12.98 -14.82
CA ALA A 35 11.44 -12.14 -14.68
C ALA A 35 10.90 -12.16 -13.24
N GLU A 36 10.95 -13.30 -12.56
CA GLU A 36 10.56 -13.43 -11.15
C GLU A 36 11.50 -12.66 -10.21
N ILE A 37 12.81 -12.72 -10.45
CA ILE A 37 13.80 -11.95 -9.69
C ILE A 37 13.55 -10.45 -9.87
N CYS A 38 13.41 -9.99 -11.12
CA CYS A 38 13.15 -8.58 -11.40
C CYS A 38 11.86 -8.12 -10.74
N LYS A 39 10.77 -8.88 -10.85
CA LYS A 39 9.50 -8.51 -10.25
C LYS A 39 9.59 -8.38 -8.73
N ARG A 40 10.24 -9.32 -8.05
CA ARG A 40 10.43 -9.25 -6.60
C ARG A 40 11.29 -8.06 -6.17
N LEU A 41 12.31 -7.72 -6.95
CA LEU A 41 13.13 -6.54 -6.68
C LEU A 41 12.30 -5.28 -6.86
N GLU A 42 11.56 -5.14 -7.96
CA GLU A 42 10.63 -4.02 -8.19
C GLU A 42 9.63 -3.88 -7.03
N GLU A 43 8.98 -4.97 -6.64
CA GLU A 43 8.04 -4.99 -5.51
C GLU A 43 8.70 -4.57 -4.19
N SER A 44 9.95 -4.97 -3.95
CA SER A 44 10.69 -4.56 -2.75
C SER A 44 10.95 -3.05 -2.70
N PHE A 45 11.18 -2.41 -3.86
CA PHE A 45 11.36 -0.96 -3.94
C PHE A 45 10.01 -0.20 -3.93
N GLU A 46 8.93 -0.81 -4.41
CA GLU A 46 7.57 -0.25 -4.32
C GLU A 46 7.01 -0.28 -2.89
N GLN A 47 7.38 -1.27 -2.09
CA GLN A 47 6.90 -1.40 -0.70
C GLN A 47 7.45 -0.30 0.23
N ASP A 48 8.66 0.20 -0.02
CA ASP A 48 9.22 1.32 0.75
C ASP A 48 8.47 2.63 0.54
N GLN A 49 7.71 2.78 -0.56
CA GLN A 49 6.87 3.95 -0.82
C GLN A 49 5.43 3.80 -0.28
N ASN A 50 4.93 2.58 -0.12
CA ASN A 50 3.53 2.30 0.21
C ASN A 50 3.27 1.93 1.68
N SER A 51 4.31 1.71 2.50
CA SER A 51 4.13 1.20 3.86
C SER A 51 3.54 2.21 4.86
N PHE A 52 3.73 3.52 4.63
CA PHE A 52 3.16 4.55 5.49
C PHE A 52 1.69 4.84 5.16
N ASP A 53 1.35 4.95 3.88
CA ASP A 53 0.01 5.33 3.42
C ASP A 53 -1.00 4.17 3.54
N GLN A 54 -0.60 2.92 3.31
CA GLN A 54 -1.52 1.78 3.45
C GLN A 54 -1.95 1.55 4.90
N GLY A 55 -1.03 1.73 5.86
CA GLY A 55 -1.35 1.64 7.28
C GLY A 55 -2.26 2.79 7.73
N TYR A 56 -2.00 4.00 7.26
CA TYR A 56 -2.80 5.19 7.54
C TYR A 56 -4.23 5.08 6.96
N GLU A 57 -4.35 4.71 5.69
CA GLU A 57 -5.65 4.52 5.01
C GLU A 57 -6.45 3.37 5.65
N ALA A 58 -5.80 2.25 5.99
CA ALA A 58 -6.46 1.17 6.71
C ALA A 58 -6.98 1.63 8.08
N ALA A 59 -6.17 2.38 8.84
CA ALA A 59 -6.57 2.92 10.13
C ALA A 59 -7.74 3.91 10.02
N LEU A 60 -7.72 4.82 9.04
CA LEU A 60 -8.80 5.76 8.78
C LEU A 60 -10.09 5.04 8.40
N ASN A 61 -10.02 4.06 7.50
CA ASN A 61 -11.18 3.28 7.09
C ASN A 61 -11.78 2.50 8.28
N HIS A 62 -10.93 1.91 9.13
CA HIS A 62 -11.38 1.25 10.35
C HIS A 62 -12.03 2.22 11.35
N ALA A 63 -11.44 3.41 11.54
CA ALA A 63 -11.99 4.44 12.42
C ALA A 63 -13.35 4.96 11.91
N ALA A 64 -13.47 5.26 10.61
CA ALA A 64 -14.70 5.69 9.98
C ALA A 64 -15.82 4.64 10.15
N LEU A 65 -15.50 3.35 9.93
CA LEU A 65 -16.45 2.26 10.08
C LEU A 65 -16.89 2.07 11.55
N ALA A 66 -15.98 2.24 12.51
CA ALA A 66 -16.30 2.20 13.94
C ALA A 66 -17.23 3.34 14.34
N ILE A 67 -16.94 4.57 13.87
CA ILE A 67 -17.78 5.74 14.12
C ILE A 67 -19.18 5.54 13.53
N ALA A 68 -19.29 5.10 12.28
CA ALA A 68 -20.57 4.83 11.63
C ALA A 68 -21.42 3.82 12.41
N LYS A 69 -20.80 2.75 12.93
CA LYS A 69 -21.49 1.76 13.78
C LYS A 69 -22.01 2.37 15.08
N VAL A 70 -21.22 3.23 15.73
CA VAL A 70 -21.62 3.89 16.99
C VAL A 70 -22.78 4.86 16.74
N LEU A 71 -22.73 5.63 15.67
CA LEU A 71 -23.77 6.60 15.31
C LEU A 71 -25.09 5.90 14.95
N SER A 72 -25.02 4.81 14.18
CA SER A 72 -26.18 3.98 13.86
C SER A 72 -26.84 3.41 15.11
N LYS A 73 -26.06 2.92 16.09
CA LYS A 73 -26.61 2.42 17.37
C LYS A 73 -27.28 3.49 18.22
N LYS A 74 -26.82 4.74 18.13
CA LYS A 74 -27.36 5.87 18.89
C LYS A 74 -28.49 6.61 18.17
N ASN A 75 -28.90 6.14 16.99
CA ASN A 75 -29.93 6.77 16.15
C ASN A 75 -29.66 8.26 15.88
N VAL A 76 -28.38 8.60 15.72
CA VAL A 76 -27.95 9.98 15.43
C VAL A 76 -28.15 10.27 13.95
N GLU A 77 -28.90 11.33 13.67
CA GLU A 77 -29.21 11.81 12.33
C GLU A 77 -27.96 12.36 11.63
N TRP A 78 -27.70 11.90 10.40
CA TRP A 78 -26.57 12.34 9.57
C TRP A 78 -26.46 13.87 9.42
N PRO A 79 -27.56 14.63 9.28
CA PRO A 79 -27.53 16.10 9.24
C PRO A 79 -26.90 16.78 10.47
N GLU A 80 -27.02 16.20 11.67
CA GLU A 80 -26.42 16.76 12.88
C GLU A 80 -24.91 16.54 12.90
N ILE A 81 -24.47 15.35 12.50
CA ILE A 81 -23.05 15.01 12.37
C ILE A 81 -22.37 15.92 11.33
N GLN A 82 -23.04 16.21 10.21
CA GLN A 82 -22.54 17.11 9.18
C GLN A 82 -22.31 18.52 9.73
N LYS A 83 -23.24 19.07 10.51
CA LYS A 83 -23.10 20.39 11.13
C LYS A 83 -21.92 20.44 12.10
N THR A 84 -21.77 19.42 12.95
CA THR A 84 -20.65 19.33 13.90
C THR A 84 -19.30 19.18 13.18
N ALA A 85 -19.23 18.34 12.14
CA ALA A 85 -18.01 18.16 11.36
C ALA A 85 -17.61 19.44 10.62
N LEU A 86 -18.58 20.16 10.05
CA LEU A 86 -18.35 21.45 9.40
C LEU A 86 -17.78 22.47 10.38
N PHE A 87 -18.37 22.57 11.58
CA PHE A 87 -17.88 23.43 12.65
C PHE A 87 -16.43 23.11 13.05
N MET A 88 -16.12 21.83 13.30
CA MET A 88 -14.75 21.41 13.65
C MET A 88 -13.73 21.70 12.53
N LEU A 89 -14.13 21.52 11.26
CA LEU A 89 -13.26 21.86 10.12
C LEU A 89 -13.04 23.37 9.99
N GLU A 90 -14.05 24.18 10.27
CA GLU A 90 -13.92 25.64 10.31
C GLU A 90 -13.01 26.11 11.45
N GLU A 91 -13.16 25.56 12.66
CA GLU A 91 -12.26 25.84 13.77
C GLU A 91 -10.82 25.44 13.47
N ALA A 92 -10.59 24.24 12.92
CA ALA A 92 -9.25 23.78 12.54
C ALA A 92 -8.59 24.68 11.48
N LYS A 93 -9.37 25.21 10.53
CA LYS A 93 -8.88 26.19 9.54
C LYS A 93 -8.53 27.53 10.17
N ASN A 94 -9.26 27.95 11.21
CA ASN A 94 -8.99 29.19 11.93
C ASN A 94 -7.74 29.08 12.82
N ILE A 95 -7.48 27.91 13.42
CA ILE A 95 -6.25 27.64 14.19
C ILE A 95 -5.01 27.75 13.31
N LYS A 96 -5.06 27.29 12.05
CA LYS A 96 -3.95 27.43 11.08
C LYS A 96 -3.73 28.86 10.55
N LYS A 97 -4.63 29.80 10.87
CA LYS A 97 -4.56 31.22 10.46
C LYS A 97 -4.08 32.15 11.58
N ALA A 98 -3.83 31.65 12.79
CA ALA A 98 -3.21 32.44 13.86
C ALA A 98 -1.70 32.60 13.59
N PRO A 99 -1.13 33.80 13.77
CA PRO A 99 0.27 34.11 13.45
C PRO A 99 1.29 33.38 14.33
#